data_AF-A0A4Q5RHF8-F1
#
_entry.id   AF-A0A4Q5RHF8-F1
#
_cell.length_a   1.000
_cell.length_b   1.000
_cell.length_c   1.000
_cell.angle_alpha   90.00
_cell.angle_beta   90.00
_cell.angle_gamma   90.00
#
_symmetry.space_group_name_H-M   'P 1'
#
loop_
_entity.id
_entity.type
_entity.pdbx_description
1 polymer ?
#
loop_
_entity_poly.entity_id
_entity_poly.type
_entity_poly.pdbx_seq_one_letter_code
_entity_poly.pdbx_strand_id
1 'polypeptide(L)' 'MVVNEKQALKALHRLLVQGRWLAGEGMSGPEFFTYFDELEGLLGCVLDGQGDRSDWFESALQRVCTEAKAPHIFEEFKRS' A
#
# COMPACT_ATOMS: atom_id res chain seq x y z
N MET A 1 2.04 14.26 -11.54
CA MET A 1 1.01 13.22 -11.74
C MET A 1 1.64 11.86 -12.07
N VAL A 2 2.20 11.65 -13.28
CA VAL A 2 2.72 10.32 -13.69
C VAL A 2 3.83 9.75 -12.78
N VAL A 3 4.70 10.58 -12.21
CA VAL A 3 5.78 10.15 -11.31
C VAL A 3 5.23 9.62 -9.97
N ASN A 4 4.27 10.32 -9.37
CA ASN A 4 3.66 9.94 -8.09
C ASN A 4 2.82 8.66 -8.23
N GLU A 5 2.10 8.50 -9.34
CA GLU A 5 1.36 7.27 -9.64
C GLU A 5 2.31 6.06 -9.75
N LYS A 6 3.43 6.22 -10.46
CA LYS A 6 4.43 5.15 -10.60
C LYS A 6 5.03 4.76 -9.24
N GLN A 7 5.28 5.73 -8.37
CA GLN A 7 5.79 5.49 -7.02
C GLN A 7 4.75 4.81 -6.13
N ALA A 8 3.50 5.26 -6.18
CA ALA A 8 2.39 4.65 -5.47
C ALA A 8 2.19 3.18 -5.90
N LEU A 9 2.19 2.91 -7.21
CA LEU A 9 2.11 1.54 -7.74
C LEU A 9 3.29 0.68 -7.29
N LYS A 10 4.50 1.24 -7.22
CA LYS A 10 5.69 0.53 -6.72
C LYS A 10 5.54 0.18 -5.23
N ALA A 11 5.05 1.10 -4.40
CA ALA A 11 4.80 0.86 -2.99
C ALA A 11 3.74 -0.23 -2.78
N LEU A 12 2.62 -0.14 -3.50
CA LEU A 12 1.53 -1.13 -3.47
C LEU A 12 2.01 -2.51 -3.93
N HIS A 13 2.81 -2.60 -4.98
CA HIS A 13 3.38 -3.86 -5.44
C HIS A 13 4.27 -4.51 -4.36
N ARG A 14 5.10 -3.73 -3.67
CA ARG A 14 5.96 -4.26 -2.58
C ARG A 14 5.13 -4.76 -1.41
N LEU A 15 4.07 -4.04 -1.05
CA LEU A 15 3.12 -4.47 -0.03
C LEU A 15 2.41 -5.78 -0.41
N LEU A 16 1.95 -5.91 -1.66
CA LEU A 16 1.37 -7.16 -2.16
C LEU A 16 2.34 -8.35 -2.04
N VAL A 17 3.62 -8.15 -2.37
CA VAL A 17 4.65 -9.19 -2.23
C VAL A 17 4.87 -9.55 -0.76
N GLN A 18 4.99 -8.55 0.12
CA GLN A 18 5.13 -8.75 1.56
C GLN A 18 3.94 -9.52 2.14
N GLY A 19 2.72 -9.13 1.75
CA GLY A 19 1.50 -9.82 2.14
C GLY A 19 1.51 -11.29 1.70
N ARG A 20 1.81 -11.59 0.44
CA ARG A 20 1.88 -12.99 -0.02
C ARG A 20 2.88 -13.83 0.78
N TRP A 21 4.02 -13.25 1.14
CA TRP A 21 5.01 -13.93 1.97
C TRP A 21 4.47 -14.22 3.37
N LEU A 22 3.88 -13.23 4.05
CA LEU A 22 3.29 -13.38 5.38
C LEU A 22 2.13 -14.40 5.40
N ALA A 23 1.30 -14.44 4.34
CA ALA A 23 0.26 -15.46 4.19
C ALA A 23 0.85 -16.87 4.08
N GLY A 24 1.96 -17.02 3.34
CA GLY A 24 2.69 -18.28 3.18
C GLY A 24 3.29 -18.82 4.48
N GLU A 25 3.60 -17.94 5.44
CA GLU A 25 4.09 -18.30 6.78
C GLU A 25 2.97 -18.74 7.75
N GLY A 26 1.73 -18.88 7.28
CA GLY A 26 0.62 -19.37 8.09
C GLY A 26 -0.15 -18.28 8.83
N MET A 27 0.07 -16.99 8.52
CA MET A 27 -0.75 -15.88 9.02
C MET A 27 -2.01 -15.65 8.16
N SER A 28 -2.66 -16.71 7.67
CA SER A 28 -3.89 -16.61 6.86
C SER A 28 -5.15 -16.39 7.73
N GLY A 29 -5.14 -15.36 8.57
CA GLY A 29 -6.24 -14.94 9.42
C GLY A 29 -7.17 -13.92 8.76
N PRO A 30 -8.30 -13.55 9.41
CA PRO A 30 -9.20 -12.48 8.97
C PRO A 30 -8.48 -11.15 8.68
N GLU A 31 -7.41 -10.86 9.42
CA GLU A 31 -6.60 -9.65 9.25
C GLU A 31 -5.94 -9.59 7.86
N PHE A 32 -5.75 -10.74 7.23
CA PHE A 32 -5.13 -10.85 5.91
C PHE A 32 -6.06 -10.43 4.77
N PHE A 33 -7.36 -10.69 4.92
CA PHE A 33 -8.35 -10.24 3.94
C PHE A 33 -8.50 -8.72 4.01
N THR A 34 -8.61 -8.16 5.22
CA THR A 34 -8.65 -6.71 5.44
C THR A 34 -7.43 -6.03 4.83
N TYR A 35 -6.23 -6.61 4.99
CA TYR A 35 -5.01 -6.06 4.40
C TYR A 35 -5.08 -5.98 2.87
N PHE A 36 -5.53 -7.04 2.18
CA PHE A 36 -5.63 -7.03 0.72
C PHE A 36 -6.75 -6.12 0.21
N ASP A 37 -7.89 -6.06 0.91
CA ASP A 37 -8.98 -5.13 0.60
C ASP A 37 -8.50 -3.67 0.69
N GLU A 38 -7.69 -3.35 1.69
CA GLU A 38 -7.09 -2.02 1.84
C GLU A 38 -6.11 -1.68 0.69
N LEU A 39 -5.31 -2.65 0.24
CA LEU A 39 -4.43 -2.47 -0.91
C LEU A 39 -5.21 -2.27 -2.21
N GLU A 40 -6.34 -2.95 -2.38
CA GLU A 40 -7.23 -2.75 -3.52
C GLU A 40 -7.86 -1.35 -3.50
N GLY A 41 -8.29 -0.88 -2.32
CA GLY A 41 -8.79 0.49 -2.14
C GLY A 41 -7.75 1.57 -2.48
N LEU A 42 -6.50 1.37 -2.06
CA LEU A 42 -5.39 2.26 -2.41
C LEU A 42 -5.10 2.25 -3.92
N LEU A 43 -5.14 1.08 -4.57
CA LEU A 43 -4.97 0.97 -6.01
C LEU A 43 -6.09 1.72 -6.75
N GLY A 44 -7.34 1.59 -6.29
CA GLY A 44 -8.46 2.35 -6.81
C GLY A 44 -8.21 3.86 -6.74
N CYS A 45 -7.65 4.36 -5.64
CA CYS A 45 -7.31 5.77 -5.49
C CYS A 45 -6.22 6.26 -6.45
N VAL A 46 -5.23 5.41 -6.76
CA VAL A 46 -4.19 5.73 -7.74
C VAL A 46 -4.77 5.80 -9.16
N LEU A 47 -5.73 4.92 -9.49
CA LEU A 47 -6.34 4.84 -10.82
C LEU A 47 -7.46 5.86 -11.06
N ASP A 48 -8.16 6.29 -10.01
CA ASP A 48 -9.30 7.24 -10.10
C ASP A 48 -8.84 8.61 -10.63
N GLY A 49 -7.60 9.02 -10.36
CA GLY A 49 -6.96 10.22 -10.96
C GLY A 49 -7.68 11.56 -10.70
N GLN A 50 -8.81 11.55 -9.98
CA GLN A 50 -9.67 12.70 -9.74
C GLN A 50 -9.51 13.20 -8.30
N GLY A 51 -8.75 14.28 -8.16
CA GLY A 51 -8.65 15.08 -6.95
C GLY A 51 -7.33 14.94 -6.21
N ASP A 52 -6.99 15.98 -5.45
CA ASP A 52 -5.84 16.04 -4.55
C ASP A 52 -6.08 15.15 -3.32
N ARG A 53 -6.19 13.83 -3.55
CA ARG A 53 -6.30 12.80 -2.50
C ARG A 53 -4.92 12.34 -2.00
N SER A 54 -3.88 13.13 -2.28
CA SER A 54 -2.50 12.83 -1.94
C SER A 54 -2.32 12.61 -0.44
N ASP A 55 -2.85 13.50 0.40
CA ASP A 55 -2.77 13.40 1.86
C ASP A 55 -3.50 12.17 2.43
N TRP A 56 -4.69 11.87 1.90
CA TRP A 56 -5.46 10.70 2.33
C TRP A 56 -4.74 9.40 1.93
N PHE A 57 -4.26 9.34 0.68
CA PHE A 57 -3.51 8.20 0.17
C PHE A 57 -2.22 7.99 0.99
N GLU A 58 -1.46 9.04 1.27
CA GLU A 58 -0.25 8.94 2.08
C GLU A 58 -0.53 8.42 3.49
N SER A 59 -1.57 8.96 4.14
CA SER A 59 -1.97 8.54 5.49
C SER A 59 -2.38 7.06 5.52
N ALA A 60 -3.17 6.63 4.53
CA ALA A 60 -3.60 5.24 4.39
C ALA A 60 -2.41 4.31 4.08
N LEU A 61 -1.51 4.71 3.17
CA LEU A 61 -0.30 3.95 2.84
C LEU A 61 0.63 3.79 4.06
N GLN A 62 0.81 4.85 4.85
CA GLN A 62 1.62 4.80 6.08
C GLN A 62 1.05 3.81 7.09
N ARG A 63 -0.27 3.81 7.28
CA ARG A 63 -0.96 2.87 8.17
C ARG A 63 -0.76 1.43 7.71
N VAL A 64 -1.04 1.13 6.44
CA VAL A 64 -0.88 -0.21 5.86
C VAL A 64 0.57 -0.71 5.99
N CYS A 65 1.55 0.17 5.76
CA CYS A 65 2.96 -0.18 5.94
C CYS A 65 3.30 -0.51 7.40
N THR A 66 2.69 0.18 8.36
CA THR A 66 2.89 -0.07 9.80
C THR A 66 2.29 -1.41 10.21
N GLU A 67 1.07 -1.70 9.78
CA GLU A 67 0.39 -2.97 10.07
C GLU A 67 1.13 -4.17 9.45
N ALA A 68 1.65 -4.01 8.24
CA ALA A 68 2.49 -5.02 7.57
C ALA A 68 3.91 -5.13 8.12
N LYS A 69 4.27 -4.36 9.17
CA LYS A 69 5.63 -4.26 9.72
C LYS A 69 6.69 -3.92 8.66
N ALA A 70 6.31 -3.12 7.67
CA ALA A 70 7.13 -2.73 6.52
C ALA A 70 7.27 -1.19 6.36
N PRO A 71 7.67 -0.44 7.42
CA PRO A 71 7.74 1.04 7.36
C PRO A 71 8.71 1.56 6.30
N HIS A 72 9.76 0.79 5.99
CA HIS A 72 10.75 1.13 4.96
C HIS A 72 10.13 1.34 3.57
N ILE A 73 8.99 0.70 3.25
CA ILE A 73 8.29 0.90 1.97
C ILE A 73 7.72 2.32 1.89
N PHE A 74 7.15 2.83 2.99
CA PHE A 74 6.64 4.20 3.05
C PHE A 74 7.77 5.23 3.01
N GLU A 75 8.88 4.98 3.70
CA GLU A 75 10.05 5.85 3.66
C GLU A 75 10.63 6.00 2.25
N GLU A 76 10.70 4.90 1.49
CA GLU A 76 11.13 4.94 0.08
C GLU A 76 10.16 5.72 -0.80
N PHE A 77 8.85 5.58 -0.56
CA PHE A 77 7.82 6.33 -1.26
C PHE A 77 8.01 7.84 -1.04
N LYS A 78 8.29 8.30 0.19
CA LYS A 78 8.51 9.72 0.51
C LYS A 78 9.82 10.31 -0.02
N ARG A 79 10.82 9.49 -0.32
CA ARG A 79 12.15 9.93 -0.83
C ARG A 79 12.20 10.09 -2.35
N SER A 80 11.19 9.58 -3.05
CA SER A 80 11.15 9.51 -4.51
C SER A 80 10.43 10.72 -5.10
#